data_AF-A0A7Z0LMC7-F1
#
_entry.id   AF-A0A7Z0LMC7-F1
#
_cell.length_a   1.000
_cell.length_b   1.000
_cell.length_c   1.000
_cell.angle_alpha   90.00
_cell.angle_beta   90.00
_cell.angle_gamma   90.00
#
_symmetry.space_group_name_H-M   'P 1'
#
loop_
_entity.id
_entity.type
_entity.pdbx_description
1 polymer ?
#
loop_
_entity_poly.entity_id
_entity_poly.type
_entity_poly.pdbx_seq_one_letter_code
_entity_poly.pdbx_strand_id
1 'polypeptide(L)'
;MTAEQRQLRQTLIFLRTSFEAVQHSIAGRLDDPLPCWLDASLLAMLSRELKRCYQEAALVNPPVAKQLLVASQNSDLLLKQCPGVLSSAVCYRQLEAVLIPLHSAISLLTYSKKRSWPWQRR
;
A
#
# COMPACT_ATOMS: atom_id res chain seq x y z
N MET A 1 -2.47 -17.84 -11.74
CA MET A 1 -3.24 -16.94 -10.87
C MET A 1 -4.58 -17.56 -10.52
N THR A 2 -4.81 -17.86 -9.24
CA THR A 2 -6.11 -18.28 -8.70
C THR A 2 -7.09 -17.10 -8.68
N ALA A 3 -8.39 -17.36 -8.49
CA ALA A 3 -9.41 -16.29 -8.39
C ALA A 3 -9.12 -15.35 -7.21
N GLU A 4 -8.75 -15.92 -6.05
CA GLU A 4 -8.37 -15.20 -4.83
C GLU A 4 -7.16 -14.27 -5.06
N GLN A 5 -6.13 -14.74 -5.76
CA GLN A 5 -4.96 -13.90 -6.09
C GLN A 5 -5.32 -12.73 -7.02
N ARG A 6 -6.28 -12.90 -7.93
CA ARG A 6 -6.76 -11.80 -8.78
C ARG A 6 -7.56 -10.79 -7.97
N GLN A 7 -8.42 -11.26 -7.07
CA GLN A 7 -9.19 -10.40 -6.18
C GLN A 7 -8.26 -9.60 -5.26
N LEU A 8 -7.32 -10.26 -4.58
CA LEU A 8 -6.30 -9.61 -3.76
C LEU A 8 -5.54 -8.55 -4.56
N ARG A 9 -5.09 -8.88 -5.77
CA ARG A 9 -4.41 -7.90 -6.65
C ARG A 9 -5.27 -6.68 -6.94
N GLN A 10 -6.56 -6.87 -7.25
CA GLN A 10 -7.47 -5.75 -7.53
C GLN A 10 -7.65 -4.87 -6.29
N THR A 11 -7.81 -5.48 -5.12
CA THR A 11 -7.88 -4.76 -3.83
C THR A 11 -6.60 -3.97 -3.57
N LEU A 12 -5.41 -4.55 -3.79
CA LEU A 12 -4.15 -3.84 -3.61
C LEU A 12 -3.98 -2.66 -4.57
N ILE A 13 -4.45 -2.78 -5.82
CA ILE A 13 -4.46 -1.66 -6.78
C ILE A 13 -5.39 -0.55 -6.31
N PHE A 14 -6.58 -0.89 -5.80
CA PHE A 14 -7.51 0.07 -5.22
C PHE A 14 -6.88 0.78 -4.00
N LEU A 15 -6.23 0.03 -3.10
CA LEU A 15 -5.54 0.62 -1.96
C LEU A 15 -4.41 1.55 -2.40
N ARG A 16 -3.59 1.15 -3.38
CA ARG A 16 -2.51 1.97 -3.92
C ARG A 16 -3.05 3.30 -4.47
N THR A 17 -4.04 3.21 -5.34
CA THR A 17 -4.65 4.42 -5.95
C THR A 17 -5.30 5.31 -4.90
N SER A 18 -5.88 4.74 -3.84
CA SER A 18 -6.42 5.49 -2.71
C SER A 18 -5.32 6.25 -1.94
N PHE A 19 -4.21 5.59 -1.60
CA PHE A 19 -3.07 6.24 -0.95
C PHE A 19 -2.40 7.29 -1.84
N GLU A 20 -2.31 7.04 -3.15
CA GLU A 20 -1.80 8.02 -4.13
C GLU A 20 -2.71 9.24 -4.21
N ALA A 21 -4.03 9.08 -4.19
CA ALA A 21 -4.96 10.21 -4.16
C ALA A 21 -4.76 11.07 -2.90
N VAL A 22 -4.58 10.43 -1.74
CA VAL A 22 -4.25 11.13 -0.49
C VAL A 22 -2.92 11.86 -0.61
N GLN A 23 -1.89 11.23 -1.15
CA GLN A 23 -0.58 11.85 -1.35
C GLN A 23 -0.63 13.04 -2.32
N HIS A 24 -1.39 12.94 -3.42
CA HIS A 24 -1.56 14.04 -4.36
C HIS A 24 -2.36 15.21 -3.77
N SER A 25 -3.32 14.95 -2.87
CA SER A 25 -4.07 16.04 -2.21
C SER A 25 -3.20 16.95 -1.34
N ILE A 26 -2.04 16.47 -0.89
CA ILE A 26 -1.08 17.25 -0.08
C ILE A 26 0.13 17.72 -0.89
N ALA A 27 0.35 17.22 -2.10
CA ALA A 27 1.49 17.58 -2.95
C ALA A 27 1.53 19.09 -3.30
N GLY A 28 0.36 19.75 -3.37
CA GLY A 28 0.28 21.20 -3.58
C GLY A 28 0.55 22.06 -2.34
N ARG A 29 0.82 21.43 -1.18
CA ARG A 29 1.01 22.12 0.11
C ARG A 29 2.32 21.72 0.80
N LEU A 30 3.30 21.24 0.04
CA LEU A 30 4.56 20.73 0.62
C LEU A 30 5.38 21.81 1.30
N ASP A 31 5.33 23.04 0.81
CA ASP A 31 6.00 24.20 1.39
C ASP A 31 5.16 24.91 2.47
N ASP A 32 3.95 24.41 2.75
CA ASP A 32 3.07 24.98 3.76
C ASP A 32 3.56 24.57 5.17
N PRO A 33 3.89 25.54 6.05
CA PRO A 33 4.30 25.23 7.43
C PRO A 33 3.16 24.69 8.30
N LEU A 34 1.91 24.73 7.82
CA LEU A 34 0.76 24.23 8.55
C LEU A 34 0.79 22.69 8.69
N PRO A 35 0.22 22.16 9.79
CA PRO A 35 0.14 20.73 10.00
C PRO A 35 -0.72 20.06 8.91
N CYS A 36 -0.42 18.82 8.57
CA CYS A 36 -1.19 18.09 7.58
C CYS A 36 -2.61 17.78 8.11
N TRP A 37 -3.62 18.30 7.41
CA TRP A 37 -5.03 17.97 7.65
C TRP A 37 -5.42 16.83 6.71
N LEU A 38 -5.07 15.61 7.10
CA LEU A 38 -5.56 14.40 6.43
C LEU A 38 -6.82 13.90 7.11
N ASP A 39 -7.69 13.29 6.30
CA ASP A 39 -8.84 12.55 6.82
C ASP A 39 -8.35 11.27 7.53
N ALA A 40 -8.24 11.35 8.85
CA ALA A 40 -7.84 10.24 9.70
C ALA A 40 -8.81 9.05 9.61
N SER A 41 -10.10 9.29 9.30
CA SER A 41 -11.09 8.23 9.14
C SER A 41 -10.85 7.42 7.87
N LEU A 42 -10.51 8.10 6.77
CA LEU A 42 -10.10 7.47 5.51
C LEU A 42 -8.80 6.68 5.70
N LEU A 43 -7.77 7.27 6.30
CA LEU A 43 -6.51 6.57 6.57
C LEU A 43 -6.73 5.34 7.47
N ALA A 44 -7.60 5.44 8.48
CA ALA A 44 -7.91 4.33 9.37
C ALA A 44 -8.63 3.19 8.62
N MET A 45 -9.52 3.54 7.68
CA MET A 45 -10.15 2.56 6.79
C MET A 45 -9.12 1.86 5.92
N LEU A 46 -8.24 2.61 5.23
CA LEU A 46 -7.22 2.04 4.36
C LEU A 46 -6.21 1.16 5.13
N SER A 47 -5.81 1.56 6.34
CA SER A 47 -4.95 0.75 7.21
C SER A 47 -5.61 -0.58 7.60
N ARG A 48 -6.90 -0.57 7.96
CA ARG A 48 -7.64 -1.80 8.27
C ARG A 48 -7.70 -2.74 7.06
N GLU A 49 -7.93 -2.20 5.86
CA GLU A 49 -7.96 -2.99 4.63
C GLU A 49 -6.57 -3.55 4.25
N LEU A 50 -5.48 -2.80 4.47
CA LEU A 50 -4.12 -3.33 4.32
C LEU A 50 -3.86 -4.53 5.24
N LYS A 51 -4.30 -4.45 6.51
CA LYS A 51 -4.17 -5.54 7.48
C LYS A 51 -4.96 -6.78 7.07
N ARG A 52 -6.17 -6.60 6.53
CA ARG A 52 -6.97 -7.71 5.96
C ARG A 52 -6.25 -8.37 4.80
N CYS A 53 -5.75 -7.57 3.85
CA CYS A 53 -4.96 -8.08 2.73
C CYS A 53 -3.70 -8.83 3.18
N TYR A 54 -3.03 -8.37 4.24
CA TYR A 54 -1.91 -9.08 4.86
C TYR A 54 -2.33 -10.47 5.38
N GLN A 55 -3.43 -10.56 6.12
CA GLN A 55 -3.94 -11.83 6.66
C GLN A 55 -4.27 -12.82 5.54
N GLU A 56 -4.92 -12.35 4.48
CA GLU A 56 -5.23 -13.16 3.29
C GLU A 56 -3.95 -13.63 2.58
N ALA A 57 -2.97 -12.74 2.40
CA ALA A 57 -1.72 -13.06 1.73
C ALA A 57 -0.81 -13.97 2.56
N ALA A 58 -0.85 -13.91 3.89
CA ALA A 58 0.03 -14.67 4.78
C ALA A 58 -0.08 -16.18 4.59
N LEU A 59 -1.28 -16.66 4.24
CA LEU A 59 -1.55 -18.08 4.03
C LEU A 59 -1.12 -18.59 2.65
N VAL A 60 -1.06 -17.70 1.65
CA VAL A 60 -0.99 -18.10 0.23
C VAL A 60 0.31 -17.62 -0.44
N ASN A 61 0.86 -16.49 0.00
CA ASN A 61 2.00 -15.84 -0.66
C ASN A 61 2.87 -15.06 0.35
N PRO A 62 3.79 -15.75 1.06
CA PRO A 62 4.66 -15.14 2.08
C PRO A 62 5.44 -13.89 1.65
N PRO A 63 6.04 -13.79 0.43
CA PRO A 63 6.75 -12.59 0.04
C PRO A 63 5.83 -11.38 -0.17
N VAL A 64 4.59 -11.60 -0.63
CA VAL A 64 3.56 -10.55 -0.72
C VAL A 64 3.13 -10.12 0.68
N ALA A 65 2.87 -11.09 1.57
CA ALA A 65 2.49 -10.82 2.95
C ALA A 65 3.55 -9.98 3.69
N LYS A 66 4.84 -10.26 3.49
CA LYS A 66 5.93 -9.46 4.08
C LYS A 66 5.85 -7.99 3.66
N GLN A 67 5.61 -7.72 2.37
CA GLN A 67 5.47 -6.35 1.88
C GLN A 67 4.22 -5.66 2.44
N LEU A 68 3.09 -6.37 2.50
CA LEU A 68 1.86 -5.84 3.07
C LEU A 68 1.98 -5.56 4.56
N LEU A 69 2.74 -6.37 5.31
CA LEU A 69 3.02 -6.13 6.71
C LEU A 69 3.77 -4.81 6.89
N VAL A 70 4.82 -4.56 6.10
CA VAL A 70 5.58 -3.29 6.14
C VAL A 70 4.68 -2.10 5.79
N ALA A 71 3.87 -2.22 4.73
CA ALA A 71 2.91 -1.18 4.37
C ALA A 71 1.92 -0.89 5.51
N SER A 72 1.41 -1.94 6.18
CA SER A 72 0.48 -1.79 7.30
C SER A 72 1.12 -1.11 8.50
N GLN A 73 2.36 -1.47 8.85
CA GLN A 73 3.10 -0.85 9.96
C GLN A 73 3.36 0.64 9.70
N ASN A 74 3.75 0.99 8.47
CA ASN A 74 3.95 2.40 8.09
C ASN A 74 2.62 3.17 8.13
N SER A 75 1.52 2.56 7.71
CA SER A 75 0.20 3.19 7.78
C SER A 75 -0.27 3.43 9.23
N ASP A 76 0.05 2.51 10.14
CA ASP A 76 -0.25 2.65 11.57
C ASP A 76 0.59 3.74 12.23
N LEU A 77 1.86 3.86 11.85
CA LEU A 77 2.73 4.95 12.32
C LEU A 77 2.21 6.30 11.84
N LEU A 78 1.81 6.39 10.56
CA LEU A 78 1.20 7.60 10.01
C LEU A 78 -0.08 7.98 10.78
N LEU A 79 -0.95 7.02 11.08
CA LEU A 79 -2.18 7.25 11.84
C LEU A 79 -1.94 7.73 13.27
N LYS A 80 -0.86 7.29 13.92
CA LYS A 80 -0.51 7.77 15.27
C LYS A 80 0.00 9.21 15.27
N GLN A 81 0.47 9.70 14.13
CA GLN A 81 1.08 11.02 13.97
C GLN A 81 0.14 12.03 13.29
N CYS A 82 -1.00 11.58 12.74
CA CYS A 82 -1.99 12.42 12.08
C CYS A 82 -3.34 12.35 12.80
N PRO A 83 -4.11 13.46 12.88
CA PRO A 83 -3.81 14.80 12.36
C PRO A 83 -3.03 15.68 13.36
N GLY A 84 -2.30 16.69 12.87
CA GLY A 84 -1.81 17.81 13.70
C GLY A 84 -0.36 17.77 14.18
N VAL A 85 0.36 16.65 14.06
CA VAL A 85 1.77 16.54 14.52
C VAL A 85 2.78 16.74 13.40
N LEU A 86 2.46 16.32 12.17
CA LEU A 86 3.37 16.36 11.03
C LEU A 86 3.09 17.56 10.12
N SER A 87 4.15 18.10 9.50
CA SER A 87 4.00 19.01 8.35
C SER A 87 3.57 18.23 7.10
N SER A 88 2.97 18.93 6.13
CA SER A 88 2.56 18.36 4.84
C SER A 88 3.69 17.63 4.12
N ALA A 89 4.92 18.17 4.15
CA ALA A 89 6.10 17.52 3.57
C ALA A 89 6.46 16.19 4.25
N VAL A 90 6.42 16.13 5.59
CA VAL A 90 6.72 14.89 6.31
C VAL A 90 5.63 13.85 6.07
N CYS A 91 4.37 14.28 6.07
CA CYS A 91 3.24 13.42 5.76
C CYS A 91 3.33 12.82 4.35
N TYR A 92 3.77 13.60 3.36
CA TYR A 92 4.00 13.14 1.99
C TYR A 92 5.05 12.02 1.90
N ARG A 93 6.17 12.19 2.62
CA ARG A 93 7.23 11.17 2.68
C ARG A 93 6.79 9.91 3.42
N GLN A 94 6.01 10.05 4.49
CA GLN A 94 5.45 8.91 5.23
C GLN A 94 4.45 8.11 4.37
N LEU A 95 3.64 8.79 3.56
CA LEU A 95 2.77 8.13 2.58
C LEU A 95 3.58 7.37 1.52
N GLU A 96 4.71 7.92 1.06
CA GLU A 96 5.62 7.22 0.15
C GLU A 96 6.17 5.93 0.77
N ALA A 97 6.48 5.94 2.07
CA ALA A 97 6.90 4.75 2.81
C ALA A 97 5.82 3.65 2.87
N VAL A 98 4.53 3.99 2.72
CA VAL A 98 3.43 3.01 2.56
C VAL A 98 3.32 2.54 1.10
N LEU A 99 3.49 3.46 0.14
CA LEU A 99 3.32 3.19 -1.29
C LEU A 99 4.41 2.27 -1.86
N ILE A 100 5.67 2.44 -1.46
CA ILE A 100 6.80 1.61 -1.93
C ILE A 100 6.58 0.10 -1.69
N PRO A 101 6.32 -0.37 -0.45
CA PRO A 101 6.07 -1.78 -0.19
C PRO A 101 4.77 -2.27 -0.85
N LEU A 102 3.73 -1.42 -0.93
CA LEU A 102 2.49 -1.76 -1.61
C LEU A 102 2.69 -2.00 -3.12
N HIS A 103 3.48 -1.15 -3.78
CA HIS A 103 3.86 -1.33 -5.18
C HIS A 103 4.68 -2.61 -5.40
N SER A 104 5.58 -2.91 -4.48
CA SER A 104 6.37 -4.15 -4.49
C SER A 104 5.47 -5.38 -4.36
N ALA A 105 4.47 -5.35 -3.46
CA ALA A 105 3.48 -6.41 -3.29
C ALA A 105 2.67 -6.68 -4.57
N ILE A 106 2.19 -5.61 -5.23
CA ILE A 106 1.47 -5.72 -6.50
C ILE A 106 2.36 -6.33 -7.59
N SER A 107 3.62 -5.87 -7.67
CA SER A 107 4.61 -6.35 -8.64
C SER A 107 4.86 -7.86 -8.51
N LEU A 108 5.00 -8.34 -7.27
CA LEU A 108 5.16 -9.77 -6.95
C LEU A 108 3.95 -10.61 -7.38
N LEU A 109 2.73 -10.07 -7.29
CA LEU A 109 1.52 -10.74 -7.77
C LEU A 109 1.43 -10.80 -9.31
N THR A 110 2.00 -9.82 -10.02
CA THR A 110 2.12 -9.85 -11.50
C THR A 110 3.14 -10.86 -11.99
N TYR A 111 4.22 -11.08 -11.24
CA TYR A 111 5.21 -12.13 -11.51
C TYR A 111 4.70 -13.53 -11.11
N SER A 112 3.48 -13.88 -11.55
CA SER A 112 3.08 -15.29 -11.65
C SER A 112 4.00 -15.92 -12.69
N LYS A 113 4.86 -16.87 -12.29
CA LYS A 113 5.75 -17.67 -13.16
C LYS A 113 5.12 -17.77 -14.55
N LYS A 114 5.73 -17.12 -15.55
CA LYS A 114 5.35 -17.33 -16.96
C LYS A 114 5.20 -18.83 -17.12
N ARG A 115 4.02 -19.30 -17.56
CA ARG A 115 3.81 -20.71 -17.92
C ARG A 115 4.95 -21.06 -18.88
N SER A 116 5.99 -21.73 -18.39
CA SER A 116 7.02 -22.28 -19.26
C SER A 116 6.33 -23.43 -19.93
N TRP A 117 5.86 -23.20 -21.14
CA TRP A 117 5.29 -24.29 -21.90
C TRP A 117 6.41 -25.32 -22.15
N PRO A 118 6.15 -26.61 -21.90
CA PRO A 118 7.20 -27.63 -21.94
C PRO A 118 7.90 -27.75 -23.30
N TRP A 119 7.34 -27.20 -24.37
CA TRP A 119 7.93 -27.18 -25.72
C TRP A 119 8.98 -26.07 -25.97
N GLN A 120 9.27 -25.20 -25.00
CA GLN A 120 10.26 -24.12 -25.16
C GLN A 120 11.70 -24.49 -24.78
N ARG A 121 12.01 -25.76 -24.48
CA ARG A 121 13.39 -26.23 -24.40
C ARG A 121 13.83 -26.71 -25.79
N ARG A 122 14.59 -25.88 -26.51
CA ARG A 122 15.51 -26.30 -27.56
C ARG A 122 16.90 -25.85 -27.16
#